data_AF-A0A413YMV9-F1
#
_entry.id   AF-A0A413YMV9-F1
#
_cell.length_a   1.000
_cell.length_b   1.000
_cell.length_c   1.000
_cell.angle_alpha   90.00
_cell.angle_beta   90.00
_cell.angle_gamma   90.00
#
_symmetry.space_group_name_H-M   'P 1'
#
loop_
_entity.id
_entity.type
_entity.pdbx_description
1 polymer ?
#
loop_
_entity_poly.entity_id
_entity_poly.type
_entity_poly.pdbx_seq_one_letter_code
_entity_poly.pdbx_strand_id
1 'polypeptide(L)'
;AFSKDLLLLMLKQYNLFLESFQFACKNYKGNTNEADIAKAMGFESNDEYNEIMFLREITHTVNAFNDMADIVRLYSKKPEMAEQRLENLLS
;
A
#
# COMPACT_ATOMS: atom_id res chain seq x y z
N ALA A 1 5.74 -4.21 -24.77
CA ALA A 1 6.46 -3.74 -23.58
C ALA A 1 5.45 -3.43 -22.48
N PHE A 2 4.58 -2.43 -22.67
CA PHE A 2 3.60 -1.95 -21.68
C PHE A 2 2.89 -3.00 -20.81
N SER A 3 2.22 -4.01 -21.39
CA SER A 3 1.47 -5.01 -20.59
C SER A 3 2.35 -5.88 -19.69
N LYS A 4 3.58 -6.20 -20.14
CA LYS A 4 4.57 -6.91 -19.34
C LYS A 4 5.04 -6.02 -18.19
N ASP A 5 5.34 -4.76 -18.47
CA ASP A 5 5.86 -3.82 -17.49
C ASP A 5 4.78 -3.47 -16.44
N LEU A 6 3.52 -3.38 -16.86
CA LEU A 6 2.38 -3.23 -15.97
C LEU A 6 2.22 -4.45 -15.06
N LEU A 7 2.33 -5.66 -15.59
CA LEU A 7 2.30 -6.89 -14.78
C LEU A 7 3.45 -6.91 -13.76
N LEU A 8 4.66 -6.51 -14.15
CA LEU A 8 5.80 -6.42 -13.23
C LEU A 8 5.52 -5.42 -12.11
N LEU A 9 4.95 -4.25 -12.42
CA LEU A 9 4.57 -3.27 -11.41
C LEU A 9 3.52 -3.83 -10.46
N MET A 10 2.48 -4.50 -10.97
CA MET A 10 1.45 -5.13 -10.14
C MET A 10 2.03 -6.18 -9.19
N LEU A 11 2.95 -7.01 -9.66
CA LEU A 11 3.62 -8.02 -8.82
C LEU A 11 4.51 -7.38 -7.75
N LYS A 12 5.25 -6.31 -8.09
CA LYS A 12 6.06 -5.53 -7.14
C LYS A 12 5.17 -4.94 -6.03
N GLN A 13 4.05 -4.30 -6.40
CA GLN A 13 3.12 -3.72 -5.43
C GLN A 13 2.40 -4.78 -4.58
N TYR A 14 2.05 -5.94 -5.16
CA TYR A 14 1.50 -7.06 -4.40
C TYR A 14 2.47 -7.59 -3.35
N ASN A 15 3.77 -7.72 -3.71
CA ASN A 15 4.78 -8.16 -2.74
C ASN A 15 4.94 -7.16 -1.58
N LEU A 16 5.00 -5.86 -1.87
CA LEU A 16 5.06 -4.81 -0.84
C LEU A 16 3.83 -4.84 0.08
N PHE A 17 2.64 -4.97 -0.50
CA PHE A 17 1.40 -5.14 0.28
C PHE A 17 1.50 -6.37 1.19
N LEU A 18 1.95 -7.52 0.66
CA LEU A 18 2.04 -8.75 1.43
C LEU A 18 2.99 -8.61 2.63
N GLU A 19 4.15 -7.97 2.43
CA GLU A 19 5.13 -7.71 3.49
C GLU A 19 4.53 -6.81 4.58
N SER A 20 3.95 -5.67 4.21
CA SER A 20 3.28 -4.76 5.15
C SER A 20 2.08 -5.39 5.84
N PHE A 21 1.27 -6.18 5.12
CA PHE A 21 0.13 -6.89 5.70
C PHE A 21 0.56 -7.93 6.73
N GLN A 22 1.61 -8.70 6.42
CA GLN A 22 2.18 -9.66 7.37
C GLN A 22 2.77 -8.96 8.58
N PHE A 23 3.47 -7.84 8.38
CA PHE A 23 3.96 -7.00 9.46
C PHE A 23 2.82 -6.48 10.35
N ALA A 24 1.76 -5.93 9.75
CA ALA A 24 0.61 -5.41 10.47
C ALA A 24 -0.09 -6.52 11.27
N CYS A 25 -0.26 -7.69 10.66
CA CYS A 25 -0.82 -8.87 11.33
C CYS A 25 0.03 -9.30 12.53
N LYS A 26 1.35 -9.27 12.42
CA LYS A 26 2.26 -9.68 13.50
C LYS A 26 2.29 -8.67 14.65
N ASN A 27 2.24 -7.38 14.35
CA ASN A 27 2.53 -6.33 15.32
C ASN A 27 1.28 -5.64 15.89
N TYR A 28 0.14 -5.67 15.20
CA TYR A 28 -1.04 -4.91 15.64
C TYR A 28 -2.27 -5.79 15.86
N LYS A 29 -2.44 -6.90 15.14
CA LYS A 29 -3.64 -7.74 15.28
C LYS A 29 -3.69 -8.39 16.66
N GLY A 30 -4.55 -7.86 17.55
CA GLY A 30 -4.74 -8.37 18.91
C GLY A 30 -3.53 -8.19 19.82
N ASN A 31 -2.62 -7.25 19.50
CA ASN A 31 -1.45 -6.98 20.32
C ASN A 31 -1.84 -6.21 21.59
N THR A 32 -1.50 -6.69 22.77
CA THR A 32 -1.79 -6.02 24.06
C THR A 32 -0.62 -5.23 24.63
N ASN A 33 0.55 -5.30 24.00
CA ASN A 33 1.81 -4.76 24.55
C ASN A 33 1.93 -3.24 24.40
N GLU A 34 1.10 -2.63 23.55
CA GLU A 34 1.20 -1.20 23.21
C GLU A 34 0.17 -0.34 23.95
N ALA A 35 -0.44 -0.86 25.02
CA ALA A 35 -1.50 -0.15 25.75
C ALA A 35 -1.02 1.19 26.34
N ASP A 36 0.21 1.25 26.86
CA ASP A 36 0.80 2.49 27.38
C ASP A 36 1.07 3.50 26.25
N ILE A 37 1.49 3.02 25.09
CA ILE A 37 1.71 3.83 23.89
C ILE A 37 0.37 4.38 23.37
N ALA A 38 -0.65 3.52 23.25
CA ALA A 38 -2.00 3.88 22.84
C ALA A 38 -2.57 5.00 23.73
N LYS A 39 -2.47 4.83 25.05
CA LYS A 39 -2.90 5.84 26.03
C LYS A 39 -2.11 7.14 25.92
N ALA A 40 -0.79 7.07 25.74
CA ALA A 40 0.06 8.26 25.60
C ALA A 40 -0.26 9.06 24.33
N MET A 41 -0.72 8.41 23.26
CA MET A 41 -1.18 9.06 22.03
C MET A 41 -2.64 9.52 22.09
N GLY A 42 -3.37 9.20 23.17
CA GLY A 42 -4.75 9.64 23.38
C GLY A 42 -5.81 8.77 22.69
N PHE A 43 -5.48 7.53 22.33
CA PHE A 43 -6.48 6.56 21.86
C PHE A 43 -7.39 6.12 23.02
N GLU A 44 -8.67 5.87 22.71
CA GLU A 44 -9.66 5.45 23.71
C GLU A 44 -9.42 4.00 24.16
N SER A 45 -8.86 3.19 23.27
CA SER A 45 -8.50 1.80 23.56
C SER A 45 -7.26 1.33 22.80
N ASN A 46 -6.64 0.27 23.32
CA ASN A 46 -5.55 -0.41 22.62
C ASN A 46 -6.02 -1.08 21.32
N ASP A 47 -7.28 -1.50 21.24
CA ASP A 47 -7.86 -2.07 20.02
C ASP A 47 -8.01 -1.02 18.92
N GLU A 48 -8.48 0.18 19.26
CA GLU A 48 -8.53 1.31 18.33
C GLU A 48 -7.13 1.68 17.80
N TYR A 49 -6.15 1.75 18.69
CA TYR A 49 -4.76 1.98 18.31
C TYR A 49 -4.25 0.92 17.32
N ASN A 50 -4.49 -0.36 17.64
CA ASN A 50 -4.10 -1.48 16.80
C ASN A 50 -4.75 -1.44 15.42
N GLU A 51 -6.05 -1.16 15.32
CA GLU A 51 -6.76 -1.04 14.06
C GLU A 51 -6.20 0.10 13.20
N ILE A 52 -5.97 1.27 13.80
CA ILE A 52 -5.43 2.43 13.08
C ILE A 52 -4.02 2.18 12.59
N MET A 53 -3.15 1.59 13.42
CA MET A 53 -1.78 1.26 13.01
C MET A 53 -1.75 0.16 11.95
N PHE A 54 -2.64 -0.83 12.05
CA PHE A 54 -2.81 -1.85 11.02
C PHE A 54 -3.17 -1.22 9.67
N LEU A 55 -4.20 -0.37 9.65
CA LEU A 55 -4.64 0.30 8.43
C LEU A 55 -3.57 1.22 7.88
N ARG A 56 -2.87 1.96 8.75
CA ARG A 56 -1.77 2.84 8.37
C ARG A 56 -0.68 2.09 7.61
N GLU A 57 -0.30 0.92 8.11
CA GLU A 57 0.75 0.09 7.50
C GLU A 57 0.40 -0.31 6.06
N ILE A 58 -0.86 -0.67 5.79
CA ILE A 58 -1.30 -1.11 4.47
C ILE A 58 -1.80 0.02 3.54
N THR A 59 -1.95 1.25 4.04
CA THR A 59 -2.56 2.36 3.30
C THR A 59 -1.78 2.72 2.03
N HIS A 60 -0.45 2.57 2.04
CA HIS A 60 0.40 2.90 0.89
C HIS A 60 0.00 2.14 -0.38
N THR A 61 -0.56 0.93 -0.24
CA THR A 61 -1.02 0.09 -1.36
C THR A 61 -2.16 0.74 -2.14
N VAL A 62 -3.06 1.48 -1.47
CA VAL A 62 -4.17 2.17 -2.12
C VAL A 62 -3.67 3.22 -3.11
N ASN A 63 -2.65 4.00 -2.72
CA ASN A 63 -2.05 5.00 -3.59
C ASN A 63 -1.41 4.35 -4.82
N ALA A 64 -0.65 3.28 -4.62
CA ALA A 64 -0.04 2.55 -5.73
C ALA A 64 -1.09 1.98 -6.71
N PHE A 65 -2.23 1.51 -6.19
CA PHE A 65 -3.32 0.99 -7.02
C PHE A 65 -4.00 2.09 -7.84
N ASN A 66 -4.17 3.27 -7.25
CA ASN A 66 -4.70 4.44 -7.97
C ASN A 66 -3.75 4.87 -9.10
N ASP A 67 -2.45 4.93 -8.85
CA ASP A 67 -1.46 5.27 -9.88
C ASP A 67 -1.48 4.27 -11.06
N MET A 68 -1.56 2.97 -10.75
CA MET A 68 -1.70 1.92 -11.77
C MET A 68 -2.99 2.04 -12.57
N ALA A 69 -4.11 2.30 -11.90
CA ALA A 69 -5.40 2.50 -12.57
C ALA A 69 -5.37 3.69 -13.53
N ASP A 70 -4.72 4.78 -13.12
CA ASP A 70 -4.57 5.97 -13.95
C ASP A 70 -3.66 5.74 -15.15
N ILE A 71 -2.59 4.95 -15.00
CA ILE A 71 -1.74 4.52 -16.12
C ILE A 71 -2.54 3.72 -17.15
N VAL A 72 -3.35 2.74 -16.70
CA VAL A 72 -4.19 1.92 -17.59
C VAL A 72 -5.22 2.78 -18.32
N ARG A 73 -5.88 3.72 -17.64
CA ARG A 73 -6.81 4.66 -18.27
C ARG A 73 -6.11 5.56 -19.28
N LEU A 74 -4.93 6.08 -18.93
CA LEU A 74 -4.15 6.97 -19.76
C LEU A 74 -3.68 6.28 -21.04
N TYR A 75 -3.31 5.00 -20.98
CA TYR A 75 -2.81 4.24 -22.13
C TYR A 75 -3.76 4.29 -23.32
N SER A 76 -5.07 4.22 -23.08
CA SER A 76 -6.10 4.30 -24.14
C SER A 76 -6.15 5.65 -24.88
N LYS A 77 -5.63 6.72 -24.28
CA LYS A 77 -5.69 8.09 -24.80
C LYS A 77 -4.33 8.63 -25.23
N LYS A 78 -3.27 8.27 -24.50
CA LYS A 78 -1.89 8.78 -24.63
C LYS A 78 -0.88 7.67 -24.29
N PRO A 79 -0.63 6.72 -25.21
CA PRO A 79 0.17 5.53 -24.92
C PRO A 79 1.63 5.86 -24.56
N GLU A 80 2.29 6.77 -25.28
CA GLU A 80 3.69 7.17 -25.00
C GLU A 80 3.85 7.77 -23.59
N MET A 81 2.90 8.62 -23.17
CA MET A 81 2.91 9.22 -21.83
C MET A 81 2.63 8.17 -20.74
N ALA A 82 1.78 7.19 -21.02
CA ALA A 82 1.50 6.09 -20.08
C ALA A 82 2.71 5.16 -19.92
N GLU A 83 3.41 4.86 -21.02
CA GLU A 83 4.66 4.10 -21.01
C GLU A 83 5.74 4.83 -20.20
N GLN A 84 5.95 6.13 -20.43
CA GLN A 84 6.90 6.93 -19.65
C GLN A 84 6.57 6.95 -18.15
N ARG A 85 5.28 7.09 -17.79
CA ARG A 85 4.86 7.03 -16.38
C ARG A 85 5.09 5.66 -15.76
N LEU A 86 4.83 4.59 -16.51
CA LEU A 86 5.05 3.22 -16.06
C LEU A 86 6.53 2.94 -15.82
N GLU A 87 7.41 3.38 -16.72
CA GLU A 87 8.87 3.27 -16.56
C GLU A 87 9.37 4.00 -15.30
N ASN A 88 8.85 5.20 -15.02
CA ASN A 88 9.21 5.96 -13.82
C ASN A 88 8.83 5.26 -12.50
N LEU A 89 7.77 4.45 -12.49
CA LEU A 89 7.34 3.69 -11.31
C LEU A 89 8.07 2.34 -11.15
N LEU A 90 8.63 1.83 -12.25
CA LEU A 90 9.40 0.59 -12.25
C LEU A 90 10.87 0.81 -11.87
N SER A 91 11.41 1.97 -12.23
CA SER A 91 12.75 2.46 -11.84
C SER A 91 12.93 2.44 -10.31
#